data_AF-A0A4R9VD42-F1
#
_entry.id   AF-A0A4R9VD42-F1
#
_cell.length_a   1.000
_cell.length_b   1.000
_cell.length_c   1.000
_cell.angle_alpha   90.00
_cell.angle_beta   90.00
_cell.angle_gamma   90.00
#
_symmetry.space_group_name_H-M   'P 1'
#
loop_
_entity.id
_entity.type
_entity.pdbx_description
1 polymer ?
#
loop_
_entity_poly.entity_id
_entity_poly.type
_entity_poly.pdbx_seq_one_letter_code
_entity_poly.pdbx_strand_id
1 'polypeptide(L)'
;IRCINRLEQHNGGRITVLGTELNDDVGNIDGIRREVGMVFQHFNLFPHMTVLENCMLAPMIVRKQPRAEVEATARRYLEKVRIPEQAMKFPGQLSG
;
A
#
# COMPACT_ATOMS: atom_id res chain seq x y z
N ILE A 1 8.25 11.47 -8.13
CA ILE A 1 7.19 10.67 -7.46
C ILE A 1 7.58 10.31 -6.03
N ARG A 2 8.79 9.78 -5.77
CA ARG A 2 9.23 9.36 -4.42
C ARG A 2 9.25 10.48 -3.37
N CYS A 3 9.46 11.73 -3.77
CA CYS A 3 9.35 12.89 -2.88
C CYS A 3 7.92 13.13 -2.36
N ILE A 4 6.87 12.73 -3.08
CA ILE A 4 5.46 12.96 -2.69
C ILE A 4 5.09 12.12 -1.46
N ASN A 5 5.59 10.88 -1.39
CA ASN A 5 5.32 9.97 -0.26
C ASN A 5 6.43 10.01 0.80
N ARG A 6 7.33 11.00 0.72
CA ARG A 6 8.52 11.15 1.58
C ARG A 6 9.39 9.89 1.63
N LEU A 7 9.52 9.18 0.50
CA LEU A 7 10.54 8.14 0.34
C LEU A 7 11.90 8.74 -0.03
N GLU A 8 11.90 9.97 -0.52
CA GLU A 8 13.07 10.82 -0.71
C GLU A 8 12.78 12.21 -0.13
N GLN A 9 13.80 12.85 0.42
CA GLN A 9 13.72 14.24 0.85
C GLN A 9 13.87 15.16 -0.37
N HIS A 10 13.16 16.28 -0.36
CA HIS A 10 13.36 17.35 -1.35
C HIS A 10 14.35 18.36 -0.80
N ASN A 11 15.22 18.90 -1.65
CA ASN A 11 16.27 19.83 -1.21
C ASN A 11 15.76 21.25 -0.92
N GLY A 12 14.58 21.62 -1.42
CA GLY A 12 13.97 22.92 -1.22
C GLY A 12 12.62 23.04 -1.93
N GLY A 13 11.91 24.12 -1.65
CA GLY A 13 10.51 24.29 -2.07
C GLY A 13 9.54 23.70 -1.04
N ARG A 14 8.25 23.64 -1.41
CA ARG A 14 7.18 23.15 -0.55
C ARG A 14 6.30 22.19 -1.32
N ILE A 15 5.99 21.05 -0.70
CA ILE A 15 5.09 20.04 -1.24
C ILE A 15 3.89 19.94 -0.30
N THR A 16 2.69 20.14 -0.84
CA THR A 16 1.43 19.96 -0.11
C THR A 16 0.65 18.81 -0.74
N VAL A 17 0.27 17.82 0.07
CA VAL A 17 -0.46 16.63 -0.35
C VAL A 17 -1.79 16.59 0.40
N LEU A 18 -2.92 16.63 -0.32
CA LEU A 18 -4.27 16.63 0.27
C LEU A 18 -4.45 17.72 1.36
N GLY A 19 -3.87 18.90 1.16
CA GLY A 19 -3.91 20.01 2.12
C GLY A 19 -2.94 19.88 3.31
N THR A 20 -2.20 18.77 3.42
CA THR A 20 -1.17 18.58 4.45
C THR A 20 0.21 18.91 3.88
N GLU A 21 0.97 19.77 4.55
CA GLU A 21 2.33 20.09 4.13
C GLU A 21 3.29 18.95 4.48
N LEU A 22 4.12 18.56 3.51
CA LEU A 22 5.11 17.50 3.68
C LEU A 22 6.40 18.05 4.31
N ASN A 23 6.34 18.27 5.62
CA ASN A 23 7.45 18.71 6.48
C ASN A 23 8.06 17.53 7.28
N ASP A 24 8.92 17.82 8.26
CA ASP A 24 9.57 16.80 9.11
C ASP A 24 8.69 16.33 10.30
N ASP A 25 7.42 16.74 10.34
CA ASP A 25 6.46 16.22 11.31
C ASP A 25 6.07 14.79 10.94
N VAL A 26 6.45 13.84 11.79
CA VAL A 26 6.18 12.40 11.62
C VAL A 26 4.67 12.14 11.50
N GLY A 27 3.83 12.88 12.22
CA GLY A 27 2.38 12.74 12.15
C GLY A 27 1.80 13.11 10.78
N ASN A 28 2.30 14.18 10.16
CA ASN A 28 1.92 14.59 8.81
C ASN A 28 2.39 13.59 7.76
N ILE A 29 3.62 13.09 7.91
CA ILE A 29 4.20 12.07 7.01
C ILE A 29 3.33 10.80 7.05
N ASP A 30 2.98 10.32 8.24
CA ASP A 30 2.16 9.12 8.41
C ASP A 30 0.73 9.32 7.89
N GLY A 31 0.14 10.50 8.09
CA GLY A 31 -1.15 10.88 7.53
C GLY A 31 -1.16 10.84 6.00
N ILE A 32 -0.15 11.43 5.37
CA ILE A 32 0.00 11.42 3.91
C ILE A 32 0.19 10.00 3.37
N ARG A 33 1.01 9.17 4.02
CA ARG A 33 1.26 7.78 3.59
C ARG A 33 0.05 6.86 3.69
N ARG A 34 -0.94 7.19 4.53
CA ARG A 34 -2.22 6.45 4.61
C ARG A 34 -3.14 6.69 3.43
N GLU A 35 -3.03 7.86 2.81
CA GLU A 35 -3.91 8.32 1.73
C GLU A 35 -3.25 8.17 0.35
N VAL A 36 -1.92 8.16 0.29
CA VAL A 36 -1.19 7.97 -0.97
C VAL A 36 -0.56 6.59 -1.06
N GLY A 37 -1.07 5.77 -1.98
CA GLY A 37 -0.47 4.49 -2.36
C GLY A 37 0.71 4.66 -3.33
N MET A 38 1.65 3.70 -3.31
CA MET A 38 2.73 3.61 -4.29
C MET A 38 2.83 2.20 -4.86
N VAL A 39 2.93 2.11 -6.18
CA VAL A 39 3.25 0.86 -6.89
C VAL A 39 4.71 0.95 -7.34
N PHE A 40 5.51 -0.06 -7.02
CA PHE A 40 6.94 -0.13 -7.37
C PHE A 40 7.15 -0.91 -8.67
N GLN A 41 8.22 -0.60 -9.41
CA GLN A 41 8.58 -1.33 -10.64
C GLN A 41 9.04 -2.78 -10.39
N HIS A 42 9.66 -3.03 -9.23
CA HIS A 42 9.94 -4.38 -8.76
C HIS A 42 8.94 -4.75 -7.67
N PHE A 43 8.49 -6.01 -7.66
CA PHE A 43 7.48 -6.50 -6.73
C PHE A 43 7.98 -6.43 -5.29
N ASN A 44 7.60 -5.37 -4.57
CA ASN A 44 7.81 -5.24 -3.13
C ASN A 44 6.71 -5.97 -2.33
N LEU A 45 6.38 -7.20 -2.74
CA LEU A 45 5.45 -8.06 -2.02
C LEU A 45 6.20 -8.80 -0.91
N PHE A 46 5.53 -9.04 0.22
CA PHE A 46 6.05 -9.86 1.30
C PHE A 46 6.07 -11.33 0.85
N PRO A 47 7.27 -11.96 0.70
CA PRO A 47 7.39 -13.27 0.04
C PRO A 47 6.87 -14.43 0.90
N HIS A 48 6.76 -14.21 2.22
CA HIS A 48 6.26 -15.17 3.21
C HIS A 48 4.75 -15.07 3.43
N MET A 49 4.05 -14.26 2.63
CA MET A 49 2.61 -14.06 2.68
C MET A 49 2.02 -14.36 1.31
N THR A 50 0.80 -14.90 1.28
CA THR A 50 0.02 -15.05 0.05
C THR A 50 -0.35 -13.69 -0.56
N VAL A 51 -0.79 -13.68 -1.83
CA VAL A 51 -1.31 -12.45 -2.48
C VAL A 51 -2.44 -11.83 -1.67
N LEU A 52 -3.39 -12.65 -1.19
CA LEU A 52 -4.49 -12.18 -0.37
C LEU A 52 -4.00 -11.54 0.92
N GLU A 53 -3.06 -12.18 1.63
CA GLU A 53 -2.47 -11.64 2.86
C GLU A 53 -1.72 -10.33 2.63
N ASN A 54 -0.97 -10.22 1.53
CA ASN A 54 -0.33 -8.97 1.12
C ASN A 54 -1.36 -7.83 0.96
N CYS A 55 -2.51 -8.09 0.36
CA CYS A 55 -3.58 -7.11 0.21
C CYS A 55 -4.27 -6.75 1.54
N MET A 56 -4.38 -7.70 2.47
CA MET A 56 -5.07 -7.49 3.76
C MET A 56 -4.20 -6.80 4.82
N LEU A 57 -2.87 -6.92 4.74
CA LEU A 57 -1.95 -6.52 5.80
C LEU A 57 -2.08 -5.04 6.21
N ALA A 58 -2.00 -4.13 5.24
CA ALA A 58 -2.02 -2.69 5.53
C ALA A 58 -3.36 -2.20 6.12
N PRO A 59 -4.54 -2.56 5.58
CA PRO A 59 -5.82 -2.21 6.20
C PRO A 59 -5.99 -2.74 7.62
N MET A 60 -5.52 -3.97 7.90
CA MET A 60 -5.61 -4.56 9.24
C MET A 60 -4.71 -3.86 10.25
N ILE A 61 -3.45 -3.55 9.89
CA ILE A 61 -2.48 -2.97 10.83
C ILE A 61 -2.69 -1.46 11.00
N VAL A 62 -2.84 -0.75 9.89
CA VAL A 62 -2.85 0.73 9.88
C VAL A 62 -4.23 1.28 10.20
N ARG A 63 -5.29 0.66 9.67
CA ARG A 63 -6.68 1.10 9.84
C ARG A 63 -7.47 0.26 10.86
N LYS A 64 -6.86 -0.77 11.45
CA LYS A 64 -7.47 -1.66 12.46
C LYS A 64 -8.82 -2.26 12.04
N GLN A 65 -9.00 -2.50 10.74
CA GLN A 65 -10.24 -3.02 10.20
C GLN A 65 -10.42 -4.51 10.53
N PRO A 66 -11.66 -4.99 10.76
CA PRO A 66 -11.93 -6.40 11.03
C PRO A 66 -11.49 -7.29 9.86
N ARG A 67 -10.87 -8.44 10.16
CA ARG A 67 -10.34 -9.37 9.16
C ARG A 67 -11.37 -9.74 8.08
N ALA A 68 -12.61 -10.02 8.47
CA ALA A 68 -13.66 -10.43 7.54
C ALA A 68 -13.98 -9.35 6.48
N GLU A 69 -14.04 -8.08 6.89
CA GLU A 69 -14.30 -6.94 5.99
C GLU A 69 -13.13 -6.70 5.04
N VAL A 70 -11.90 -6.81 5.57
CA VAL A 70 -10.68 -6.64 4.78
C VAL A 70 -10.53 -7.77 3.77
N GLU A 71 -10.82 -9.02 4.16
CA GLU A 71 -10.78 -10.17 3.26
C GLU A 71 -11.77 -10.02 2.11
N ALA A 72 -13.02 -9.65 2.40
CA ALA A 72 -14.03 -9.39 1.37
C ALA A 72 -13.59 -8.29 0.41
N THR A 73 -13.01 -7.21 0.94
CA THR A 73 -12.49 -6.09 0.14
C THR A 73 -11.32 -6.51 -0.74
N ALA A 74 -10.37 -7.28 -0.20
CA ALA A 74 -9.19 -7.77 -0.91
C ALA A 74 -9.59 -8.72 -2.05
N ARG A 75 -10.52 -9.66 -1.80
CA ARG A 75 -11.06 -10.56 -2.84
C ARG A 75 -11.73 -9.78 -3.97
N ARG A 76 -12.55 -8.78 -3.64
CA ARG A 76 -13.16 -7.89 -4.63
C ARG A 76 -12.13 -7.15 -5.49
N TYR A 77 -11.00 -6.74 -4.91
CA TYR A 77 -9.92 -6.12 -5.68
C TYR A 77 -9.21 -7.11 -6.61
N LEU A 78 -8.98 -8.35 -6.16
CA LEU A 78 -8.42 -9.41 -7.00
C LEU A 78 -9.33 -9.76 -8.19
N GLU A 79 -10.64 -9.76 -7.99
CA GLU A 79 -11.62 -9.89 -9.08
C GLU A 79 -11.52 -8.70 -10.05
N LYS A 80 -11.42 -7.47 -9.53
CA LYS A 80 -11.29 -6.25 -10.34
C LYS A 80 -10.03 -6.26 -11.22
N VAL A 81 -8.92 -6.81 -10.72
CA VAL A 81 -7.68 -6.99 -11.49
C VAL A 81 -7.60 -8.34 -12.23
N ARG A 82 -8.71 -9.10 -12.24
CA ARG A 82 -8.89 -10.36 -12.99
C ARG A 82 -7.90 -11.48 -12.64
N ILE A 83 -7.51 -11.57 -11.37
CA ILE A 83 -6.64 -12.63 -10.85
C ILE A 83 -7.14 -13.24 -9.52
N PRO A 84 -8.44 -13.52 -9.34
CA PRO A 84 -8.96 -14.08 -8.09
C PRO A 84 -8.35 -15.44 -7.73
N GLU A 85 -7.96 -16.24 -8.72
CA GLU A 85 -7.34 -17.55 -8.55
C GLU A 85 -5.90 -17.48 -8.04
N GLN A 86 -5.27 -16.30 -8.09
CA GLN A 86 -3.92 -16.08 -7.55
C GLN A 86 -3.92 -15.78 -6.05
N ALA A 87 -5.08 -15.60 -5.42
CA ALA A 87 -5.23 -15.16 -4.03
C ALA A 87 -4.39 -15.96 -3.03
N MET A 88 -4.33 -17.28 -3.21
CA MET A 88 -3.64 -18.20 -2.31
C MET A 88 -2.19 -18.48 -2.69
N LYS A 89 -1.69 -17.92 -3.79
CA LYS A 89 -0.30 -18.09 -4.22
C LYS A 89 0.61 -17.14 -3.45
N PHE A 90 1.88 -17.52 -3.34
CA PHE A 90 2.95 -16.65 -2.88
C PHE A 90 3.51 -15.81 -4.05
N PRO A 91 4.09 -14.63 -3.79
CA PRO A 91 4.62 -13.74 -4.82
C PRO A 91 5.59 -14.40 -5.80
N GLY A 92 6.43 -15.33 -5.34
CA GLY A 92 7.37 -16.07 -6.20
C GLY A 92 6.71 -17.04 -7.20
N GLN A 93 5.41 -17.27 -7.08
CA GLN A 93 4.62 -18.10 -7.98
C GLN A 93 3.81 -17.27 -9.00
N LEU A 94 3.94 -15.94 -8.97
CA LEU A 94 3.32 -15.04 -9.94
C LEU A 94 4.25 -14.85 -11.14
N SER A 95 3.67 -14.81 -12.33
CA SER A 95 4.34 -14.22 -13.49
C SER A 95 4.38 -12.71 -13.32
N GLY A 96 5.49 -12.09 -13.75
CA GLY A 96 5.64 -10.63 -13.76
C GLY A 96 4.72 -9.92 -14.74
#